data_AF-A0AA38KJH8-F1
#
_entry.id   AF-A0AA38KJH8-F1
#
_cell.length_a   1.000
_cell.length_b   1.000
_cell.length_c   1.000
_cell.angle_alpha   90.00
_cell.angle_beta   90.00
_cell.angle_gamma   90.00
#
_symmetry.space_group_name_H-M   'P 1'
#
loop_
_entity.id
_entity.type
_entity.pdbx_description
1 polymer ?
#
loop_
_entity_poly.entity_id
_entity_poly.type
_entity_poly.pdbx_seq_one_letter_code
_entity_poly.pdbx_strand_id
1 'polypeptide(L)'
;EVPSKEPIFLQIMVTMKAMPLYCALPTVSEYLVEHGWTKCFARVSEVGWPAYIALTLLYLVLVEFGIYWMHRELHDIKPLYKHLHATHHIYNKQNTLSPFA
;
A
#
# COMPACT_ATOMS: atom_id res chain seq x y z
N GLU A 1 -8.22 28.76 -1.41
CA GLU A 1 -9.66 28.82 -1.06
C GLU A 1 -9.98 27.74 -0.04
N VAL A 2 -10.95 27.96 0.85
CA VAL A 2 -11.40 26.91 1.77
C VAL A 2 -12.28 25.94 0.97
N PRO A 3 -12.01 24.62 1.00
CA PRO A 3 -12.82 23.64 0.29
C PRO A 3 -14.28 23.66 0.78
N SER A 4 -15.21 23.39 -0.14
CA SER A 4 -16.61 23.18 0.23
C SER A 4 -16.76 21.94 1.11
N LYS A 5 -17.90 21.80 1.80
CA LYS A 5 -18.12 20.68 2.74
C LYS A 5 -18.14 19.31 2.07
N GLU A 6 -18.59 19.24 0.82
CA GLU A 6 -18.75 17.99 0.06
C GLU A 6 -17.45 17.20 -0.12
N PRO A 7 -16.34 17.77 -0.65
CA PRO A 7 -15.08 17.04 -0.79
C PRO A 7 -14.47 16.63 0.57
N ILE A 8 -14.69 17.43 1.63
CA ILE A 8 -14.27 17.06 2.99
C ILE A 8 -14.99 15.79 3.46
N PHE A 9 -16.32 15.74 3.33
CA PHE A 9 -17.10 14.55 3.72
C PHE A 9 -16.78 13.33 2.86
N LEU A 10 -16.54 13.52 1.56
CA LEU A 10 -16.13 12.43 0.67
C LEU A 10 -14.80 11.83 1.11
N GLN A 11 -13.82 12.68 1.46
CA GLN A 11 -12.52 12.23 1.94
C GLN A 11 -12.62 11.45 3.25
N ILE A 12 -13.39 11.96 4.23
CA ILE A 12 -13.67 11.24 5.48
C ILE A 12 -14.29 9.86 5.18
N MET A 13 -15.32 9.81 4.32
CA MET A 13 -16.01 8.56 3.99
C MET A 13 -15.07 7.53 3.34
N VAL A 14 -14.27 7.96 2.37
CA VAL A 14 -13.31 7.07 1.68
C VAL A 14 -12.25 6.56 2.64
N THR A 15 -11.69 7.42 3.49
CA THR A 15 -10.71 7.04 4.51
C THR A 15 -11.31 6.04 5.48
N MET A 16 -12.49 6.32 6.04
CA MET A 16 -13.16 5.42 6.99
C MET A 16 -13.46 4.04 6.39
N LYS A 17 -13.75 3.96 5.09
CA LYS A 17 -13.92 2.68 4.37
C LYS A 17 -12.60 1.93 4.15
N ALA A 18 -11.50 2.64 3.94
CA ALA A 18 -10.17 2.04 3.71
C ALA A 18 -9.50 1.59 5.03
N MET A 19 -9.79 2.25 6.15
CA MET A 19 -9.15 2.01 7.45
C MET A 19 -9.13 0.54 7.89
N PRO A 20 -10.22 -0.24 7.79
CA PRO A 20 -10.20 -1.65 8.19
C PRO A 20 -9.14 -2.46 7.44
N LEU A 21 -9.03 -2.29 6.13
CA LEU A 21 -8.03 -3.00 5.33
C LEU A 21 -6.61 -2.48 5.63
N TYR A 22 -6.47 -1.17 5.82
CA TYR A 22 -5.20 -0.54 6.19
C TYR A 22 -4.67 -1.02 7.55
N CYS A 23 -5.56 -1.33 8.49
CA CYS A 23 -5.18 -1.89 9.79
C CYS A 23 -4.99 -3.42 9.74
N ALA A 24 -5.79 -4.13 8.93
CA ALA A 24 -5.70 -5.58 8.81
C ALA A 24 -4.38 -6.03 8.17
N LEU A 25 -3.90 -5.32 7.15
CA LEU A 25 -2.66 -5.67 6.44
C LEU A 25 -1.41 -5.75 7.36
N PRO A 26 -1.07 -4.71 8.15
CA PRO A 26 0.05 -4.80 9.09
C PRO A 26 -0.22 -5.79 10.22
N THR A 27 -1.48 -5.96 10.66
CA THR A 27 -1.83 -6.96 11.69
C THR A 27 -1.54 -8.38 11.21
N VAL A 28 -1.94 -8.72 9.98
CA VAL A 28 -1.63 -10.02 9.38
C VAL A 28 -0.14 -10.15 9.12
N SER A 29 0.53 -9.09 8.66
CA SER A 29 1.98 -9.09 8.48
C SER A 29 2.71 -9.40 9.79
N GLU A 30 2.33 -8.77 10.90
CA GLU A 30 2.92 -9.01 12.21
C GLU A 30 2.68 -10.44 12.66
N TYR A 31 1.44 -10.93 12.54
CA TYR A 31 1.13 -12.33 12.83
C TYR A 31 2.05 -13.29 12.05
N LEU A 32 2.28 -13.06 10.76
CA LEU A 32 3.17 -13.88 9.94
C LEU A 32 4.64 -13.78 10.38
N VAL A 33 5.09 -12.59 10.78
CA VAL A 33 6.44 -12.37 11.33
C VAL A 33 6.62 -13.14 12.64
N GLU A 34 5.69 -13.00 13.58
CA GLU A 34 5.73 -13.66 14.88
C GLU A 34 5.69 -15.20 14.77
N HIS A 35 5.03 -15.73 13.74
CA HIS A 35 4.97 -17.18 13.48
C HIS A 35 6.16 -17.71 12.66
N GLY A 36 7.12 -16.86 12.27
CA GLY A 36 8.30 -17.26 11.52
C GLY A 36 8.04 -17.55 10.04
N TRP A 37 6.95 -17.02 9.47
CA TRP A 37 6.59 -17.19 8.06
C TRP A 37 7.31 -16.20 7.14
N THR A 38 8.04 -15.24 7.71
CA THR A 38 8.81 -14.24 6.96
C THR A 38 10.31 -14.39 7.22
N LYS A 39 11.12 -13.71 6.40
CA LYS A 39 12.57 -13.54 6.59
C LYS A 39 12.88 -12.13 7.10
N CYS A 40 12.14 -11.69 8.12
CA CYS A 40 12.39 -10.43 8.81
C CYS A 40 13.39 -10.67 9.95
N PHE A 41 14.48 -9.90 9.94
CA PHE A 41 15.53 -9.99 10.95
C PHE A 41 15.64 -8.65 11.67
N ALA A 42 15.70 -8.67 13.00
CA ALA A 42 15.83 -7.45 13.79
C ALA A 42 17.26 -6.90 13.74
N ARG A 43 18.25 -7.76 13.48
CA ARG A 43 19.67 -7.41 13.45
C ARG A 43 20.38 -8.07 12.27
N VAL A 44 21.28 -7.34 11.63
CA VAL A 44 22.15 -7.86 10.55
C VAL A 44 23.01 -9.05 11.04
N SER A 45 23.37 -9.08 12.32
CA SER A 45 24.16 -10.17 12.91
C SER A 45 23.48 -11.55 12.83
N GLU A 46 22.17 -11.61 12.61
CA GLU A 46 21.41 -12.87 12.49
C GLU A 46 21.65 -13.59 11.16
N VAL A 47 22.04 -12.86 10.11
CA VAL A 47 22.28 -13.40 8.75
C VAL A 47 23.65 -13.06 8.18
N GLY A 48 24.34 -12.08 8.76
CA GLY A 48 25.60 -11.55 8.25
C GLY A 48 25.43 -10.59 7.06
N TRP A 49 26.43 -9.74 6.83
CA TRP A 49 26.40 -8.70 5.80
C TRP A 49 26.14 -9.21 4.38
N PRO A 50 26.80 -10.28 3.89
CA PRO A 50 26.57 -10.75 2.52
C PRO A 50 25.13 -11.19 2.27
N ALA A 51 24.56 -11.97 3.19
CA ALA A 51 23.18 -12.43 3.08
C ALA A 51 22.18 -11.29 3.24
N TYR A 52 22.43 -10.36 4.17
CA TYR A 52 21.60 -9.16 4.34
C TYR A 52 21.51 -8.33 3.05
N ILE A 53 22.66 -8.06 2.41
CA ILE A 53 22.70 -7.31 1.14
C ILE A 53 21.95 -8.06 0.05
N ALA A 54 22.20 -9.37 -0.11
CA ALA A 54 21.52 -10.19 -1.11
C ALA A 54 19.99 -10.22 -0.92
N LEU A 55 19.52 -10.42 0.32
CA LEU A 55 18.11 -10.41 0.65
C LEU A 55 17.47 -9.04 0.44
N THR A 56 18.19 -7.96 0.75
CA THR A 56 17.71 -6.59 0.50
C THR A 56 17.55 -6.32 -0.98
N LEU A 57 18.54 -6.68 -1.81
CA LEU A 57 18.43 -6.54 -3.27
C LEU A 57 17.30 -7.37 -3.84
N LEU A 58 17.17 -8.62 -3.39
CA LEU A 58 16.06 -9.49 -3.79
C LEU A 58 14.72 -8.87 -3.42
N TYR A 59 14.58 -8.35 -2.20
CA TYR A 59 13.39 -7.65 -1.75
C TYR A 59 13.06 -6.45 -2.65
N LEU A 60 14.03 -5.58 -2.96
CA LEU A 60 13.80 -4.42 -3.81
C LEU A 60 13.35 -4.81 -5.22
N VAL A 61 13.98 -5.82 -5.82
CA VAL A 61 13.57 -6.34 -7.15
C VAL A 61 12.14 -6.90 -7.11
N LEU A 62 11.82 -7.71 -6.11
CA LEU A 62 10.49 -8.31 -5.97
C LEU A 62 9.41 -7.27 -5.70
N VAL A 63 9.68 -6.27 -4.86
CA VAL A 63 8.73 -5.20 -4.55
C VAL A 63 8.49 -4.32 -5.77
N GLU A 64 9.55 -3.90 -6.47
CA GLU A 64 9.41 -3.07 -7.67
C GLU A 64 8.59 -3.79 -8.75
N PHE A 65 8.97 -5.03 -9.06
CA PHE A 65 8.26 -5.85 -10.04
C PHE A 65 6.82 -6.15 -9.60
N GLY A 66 6.63 -6.54 -8.34
CA GLY A 66 5.32 -6.87 -7.78
C GLY A 66 4.37 -5.68 -7.78
N ILE A 67 4.82 -4.49 -7.36
CA ILE A 67 4.01 -3.28 -7.36
C ILE A 67 3.64 -2.88 -8.79
N TYR A 68 4.58 -2.94 -9.73
CA TYR A 68 4.30 -2.63 -11.13
C TYR A 68 3.18 -3.51 -11.70
N TRP A 69 3.30 -4.84 -11.55
CA TRP A 69 2.28 -5.76 -12.07
C TRP A 69 0.94 -5.62 -11.35
N MET A 70 0.95 -5.49 -10.03
CA MET A 70 -0.27 -5.28 -9.24
C MET A 70 -0.97 -3.98 -9.66
N HIS A 71 -0.24 -2.89 -9.84
CA HIS A 71 -0.82 -1.63 -10.33
C HIS A 71 -1.34 -1.75 -11.76
N ARG A 72 -0.61 -2.43 -12.64
CA ARG A 72 -1.06 -2.70 -14.01
C ARG A 72 -2.35 -3.53 -14.04
N GLU A 73 -2.43 -4.60 -13.26
CA GLU A 73 -3.61 -5.45 -13.16
C GLU A 73 -4.82 -4.69 -12.58
N LEU A 74 -4.58 -3.81 -11.61
CA LEU A 74 -5.60 -2.88 -11.09
C LEU A 74 -6.17 -1.97 -12.19
N HIS A 75 -5.42 -1.69 -13.25
CA HIS A 75 -5.89 -0.94 -14.42
C HIS A 75 -6.50 -1.81 -15.51
N ASP A 76 -5.89 -2.96 -15.81
CA ASP A 76 -6.28 -3.83 -16.92
C ASP A 76 -7.53 -4.67 -16.61
N ILE A 77 -7.74 -5.05 -15.33
CA ILE A 77 -8.85 -5.91 -14.90
C ILE A 77 -10.03 -5.04 -14.41
N LYS A 78 -11.13 -5.01 -15.19
CA LYS A 78 -12.27 -4.10 -14.96
C LYS A 78 -12.87 -4.17 -13.54
N PRO A 79 -13.11 -5.34 -12.92
CA PRO A 79 -13.59 -5.40 -11.53
C PRO A 79 -12.61 -4.77 -10.53
N LEU A 80 -11.30 -5.01 -10.71
CA LEU A 80 -10.26 -4.46 -9.84
C LEU A 80 -10.18 -2.94 -9.97
N TYR A 81 -10.23 -2.44 -11.22
CA TYR A 81 -10.29 -1.02 -11.47
C TYR A 81 -11.49 -0.37 -10.78
N LYS A 82 -12.69 -0.90 -11.02
CA LYS A 82 -13.93 -0.29 -10.51
C LYS A 82 -14.01 -0.24 -8.99
N HIS A 83 -13.58 -1.30 -8.29
CA HIS A 83 -13.83 -1.43 -6.85
C HIS A 83 -12.62 -1.06 -5.99
N LEU A 84 -11.39 -1.18 -6.50
CA LEU A 84 -10.17 -0.95 -5.72
C LEU A 84 -9.39 0.27 -6.22
N HIS A 85 -9.30 0.48 -7.54
CA HIS A 85 -8.39 1.48 -8.09
C HIS A 85 -9.03 2.82 -8.47
N ALA A 86 -10.31 2.84 -8.85
CA ALA A 86 -10.98 4.06 -9.30
C ALA A 86 -11.02 5.15 -8.22
N THR A 87 -11.22 4.77 -6.96
CA THR A 87 -11.25 5.69 -5.81
C THR A 87 -9.93 6.44 -5.64
N HIS A 88 -8.80 5.79 -5.95
CA HIS A 88 -7.48 6.41 -5.90
C HIS A 88 -7.33 7.54 -6.94
N HIS A 89 -7.93 7.39 -8.12
CA HIS A 89 -7.89 8.41 -9.19
C HIS A 89 -8.83 9.60 -8.96
N ILE A 90 -9.72 9.56 -7.96
CA ILE A 90 -10.66 10.67 -7.66
C ILE A 90 -9.91 11.96 -7.31
N TYR A 91 -8.76 11.86 -6.63
CA TYR A 91 -7.98 13.00 -6.12
C TYR A 91 -6.83 13.43 -7.05
N ASN A 92 -6.74 12.88 -8.26
CA ASN A 92 -5.65 13.16 -9.21
C ASN A 92 -5.96 14.38 -10.12
N LYS A 93 -7.06 15.09 -9.87
CA LYS A 93 -7.42 16.30 -10.62
C LYS A 93 -6.91 17.54 -9.88
N GLN A 94 -6.37 18.51 -10.61
CA GLN A 94 -5.83 19.76 -10.03
C GLN A 94 -6.83 20.54 -9.14
N ASN A 95 -8.13 20.33 -9.33
CA ASN A 95 -9.18 21.01 -8.59
C ASN A 95 -9.78 20.18 -7.43
N THR A 96 -9.18 19.03 -7.09
CA THR A 96 -9.62 18.19 -5.96
C THR A 96 -8.69 18.37 -4.77
N LEU A 97 -9.21 18.16 -3.55
CA LEU A 97 -8.39 18.14 -2.34
C LEU A 97 -7.24 17.15 -2.51
N SER A 98 -6.04 17.57 -2.10
CA SER A 98 -4.87 16.69 -2.14
C SER A 98 -5.18 15.41 -1.37
N PRO A 99 -4.72 14.24 -1.84
CA PRO A 99 -4.81 13.00 -1.05
C PRO A 99 -4.02 13.06 0.26
N PHE A 100 -3.21 14.11 0.47
CA PHE A 100 -2.48 14.42 1.70
C PHE A 100 -3.08 15.59 2.52
N ALA A 101 -4.23 16.14 2.11
CA ALA A 101 -4.94 17.20 2.83
C ALA A 101 -5.73 16.66 4.03
#